data_AF-A0A1V5S1A5-F1
#
_entry.id   AF-A0A1V5S1A5-F1
#
_cell.length_a   1.000
_cell.length_b   1.000
_cell.length_c   1.000
_cell.angle_alpha   90.00
_cell.angle_beta   90.00
_cell.angle_gamma   90.00
#
_symmetry.space_group_name_H-M   'P 1'
#
loop_
_entity.id
_entity.type
_entity.pdbx_description
1 polymer ?
#
loop_
_entity_poly.entity_id
_entity_poly.type
_entity_poly.pdbx_seq_one_letter_code
_entity_poly.pdbx_strand_id
1 'polypeptide(L)'
;MKKLIVFALTLFALVSCTGPMGPMGPQGPQGSNAEGDQWIVDEFTVNEGDWLLYGTEGQLGSYYYCDLNDQNLSEWIFDNGSVEVYLFDNSEERGWIQQPLPVTRFKSTDEGFLYQEEYDFDYSVGKIRVYVTYNDFATANKPSAISFRSVKQWWLADN
;
A
#
# COMPACT_ATOMS: atom_id res chain seq x y z
N MET A 1 -47.66 41.70 21.06
CA MET A 1 -46.72 42.44 20.17
C MET A 1 -45.26 42.32 20.59
N LYS A 2 -44.89 42.46 21.88
CA LYS A 2 -43.48 42.26 22.34
C LYS A 2 -42.90 40.85 22.10
N LYS A 3 -43.70 39.78 22.24
CA LYS A 3 -43.23 38.39 22.03
C LYS A 3 -42.98 38.04 20.54
N LEU A 4 -43.63 38.75 19.61
CA LEU A 4 -43.42 38.59 18.16
C LEU A 4 -42.15 39.32 17.68
N ILE A 5 -41.81 40.45 18.31
CA ILE A 5 -40.58 41.21 18.00
C ILE A 5 -39.33 40.42 18.43
N VAL A 6 -39.38 39.76 19.60
CA VAL A 6 -38.26 38.92 20.06
C VAL A 6 -38.03 37.73 19.13
N PHE A 7 -39.09 37.08 18.65
CA PHE A 7 -38.97 35.94 17.73
C PHE A 7 -38.42 36.34 16.35
N ALA A 8 -38.77 37.52 15.84
CA ALA A 8 -38.25 38.03 14.58
C ALA A 8 -36.76 38.43 14.67
N LEU A 9 -36.30 38.98 15.81
CA LEU A 9 -34.90 39.33 16.01
C LEU A 9 -33.98 38.11 16.12
N THR A 10 -34.44 37.01 16.72
CA THR A 10 -33.65 35.77 16.83
C THR A 10 -33.47 35.06 15.48
N LEU A 11 -34.39 35.24 14.54
CA LEU A 11 -34.32 34.62 13.20
C LEU A 11 -33.27 35.28 12.29
N PHE A 12 -33.04 36.60 12.42
CA PHE A 12 -32.04 37.32 11.63
C PHE A 12 -30.59 37.04 12.07
N ALA A 13 -30.37 36.62 13.32
CA ALA A 13 -29.05 36.32 13.84
C ALA A 13 -28.45 35.01 13.31
N LEU A 14 -29.26 34.12 12.74
CA LEU A 14 -28.81 32.79 12.27
C LEU A 14 -28.44 32.76 10.77
N VAL A 15 -28.68 33.85 10.02
CA VAL A 15 -28.44 33.91 8.56
C VAL A 15 -27.11 34.61 8.21
N SER A 16 -26.43 35.24 9.17
CA SER A 16 -25.22 36.04 8.90
C SER A 16 -23.92 35.23 8.72
N CYS A 17 -23.96 33.89 8.81
CA CYS A 17 -22.77 33.05 8.65
C CYS A 17 -22.46 32.66 7.20
N THR A 18 -23.24 33.14 6.22
CA THR A 18 -22.91 32.99 4.80
C THR A 18 -22.41 34.32 4.25
N GLY A 19 -21.24 34.75 4.72
CA GLY A 19 -20.50 35.81 4.07
C GLY A 19 -20.00 35.35 2.69
N PRO A 20 -19.79 36.27 1.73
CA PRO A 20 -19.11 35.91 0.49
C PRO A 20 -17.79 35.22 0.84
N MET A 21 -17.45 34.16 0.10
CA MET A 21 -16.16 33.51 0.21
C MET A 21 -15.07 34.59 0.15
N GLY A 22 -14.19 34.60 1.15
CA GLY A 22 -13.08 35.56 1.19
C GLY A 22 -12.23 35.44 -0.08
N PRO A 23 -11.44 36.48 -0.42
CA PRO A 23 -10.52 36.38 -1.54
C PRO A 23 -9.63 35.15 -1.36
N MET A 24 -9.38 34.43 -2.45
CA MET A 24 -8.43 33.33 -2.47
C MET A 24 -7.10 33.83 -1.89
N GLY A 25 -6.51 33.04 -0.99
CA GLY A 25 -5.20 33.37 -0.42
C GLY A 25 -4.14 33.55 -1.52
N PRO A 26 -3.02 34.24 -1.23
CA PRO A 26 -1.92 34.34 -2.18
C PRO A 26 -1.50 32.93 -2.63
N GLN A 27 -1.20 32.79 -3.91
CA GLN A 27 -0.60 31.57 -4.43
C GLN A 27 0.68 31.27 -3.62
N GLY A 28 0.84 30.02 -3.20
CA GLY A 28 2.07 29.58 -2.53
C GLY A 28 3.30 29.85 -3.41
N PRO A 29 4.51 29.88 -2.82
CA PRO A 29 5.73 29.98 -3.59
C PRO A 29 5.75 28.94 -4.71
N GLN A 30 6.17 29.34 -5.91
CA GLN A 30 6.46 28.37 -6.96
C GLN A 30 7.52 27.41 -6.43
N GLY A 31 7.26 26.10 -6.51
CA GLY A 31 8.23 25.08 -6.12
C GLY A 31 9.56 25.30 -6.85
N SER A 32 10.68 25.04 -6.18
CA SER A 32 12.01 25.10 -6.81
C SER A 32 12.06 24.18 -8.02
N ASN A 33 12.80 24.57 -9.07
CA ASN A 33 13.14 23.72 -10.22
C ASN A 33 14.16 22.62 -9.83
N ALA A 34 13.94 21.98 -8.68
CA ALA A 34 14.63 20.79 -8.24
C ALA A 34 14.51 19.73 -9.34
N GLU A 35 15.62 19.13 -9.77
CA GLU A 35 15.60 17.98 -10.68
C GLU A 35 14.59 16.94 -10.13
N GLY A 36 13.57 16.64 -10.93
CA GLY A 36 12.28 16.16 -10.43
C GLY A 36 12.34 14.79 -9.75
N ASP A 37 11.33 14.50 -8.92
CA ASP A 37 11.06 13.16 -8.42
C ASP A 37 11.08 12.15 -9.58
N GLN A 38 11.91 11.12 -9.43
CA GLN A 38 12.00 10.00 -10.35
C GLN A 38 11.25 8.82 -9.77
N TRP A 39 10.62 8.02 -10.63
CA TRP A 39 10.02 6.76 -10.23
C TRP A 39 10.17 5.68 -11.29
N ILE A 40 10.32 4.44 -10.84
CA ILE A 40 10.20 3.24 -11.66
C ILE A 40 9.17 2.32 -11.03
N VAL A 41 8.43 1.64 -11.89
CA VAL A 41 7.44 0.64 -11.52
C VAL A 41 7.79 -0.68 -12.18
N ASP A 42 7.80 -1.75 -11.39
CA ASP A 42 7.91 -3.12 -11.88
C ASP A 42 6.75 -3.96 -11.37
N GLU A 43 6.27 -4.87 -12.21
CA GLU A 43 5.20 -5.82 -11.90
C GLU A 43 5.75 -7.25 -11.96
N PHE A 44 5.35 -8.07 -10.99
CA PHE A 44 5.81 -9.45 -10.85
C PHE A 44 4.60 -10.36 -10.68
N THR A 45 4.63 -11.53 -11.29
CA THR A 45 3.66 -12.61 -11.02
C THR A 45 4.41 -13.78 -10.41
N VAL A 46 4.00 -14.16 -9.21
CA VAL A 46 4.50 -15.36 -8.51
C VAL A 46 3.47 -16.45 -8.73
N ASN A 47 3.85 -17.54 -9.38
CA ASN A 47 2.97 -18.69 -9.53
C ASN A 47 3.01 -19.56 -8.28
N GLU A 48 2.02 -20.42 -8.10
CA GLU A 48 1.97 -21.36 -6.97
C GLU A 48 3.25 -22.21 -6.84
N GLY A 49 3.89 -22.55 -7.97
CA GLY A 49 5.14 -23.31 -8.00
C GLY A 49 6.38 -22.55 -7.52
N ASP A 50 6.36 -21.21 -7.58
CA ASP A 50 7.52 -20.35 -7.32
C ASP A 50 7.72 -20.06 -5.82
N TRP A 51 6.68 -20.32 -5.00
CA TRP A 51 6.76 -20.20 -3.55
C TRP A 51 7.64 -21.31 -2.94
N LEU A 52 8.65 -20.88 -2.19
CA LEU A 52 9.57 -21.72 -1.47
C LEU A 52 9.17 -21.78 0.01
N LEU A 53 9.09 -22.98 0.57
CA LEU A 53 8.85 -23.18 1.99
C LEU A 53 10.17 -23.01 2.76
N TYR A 54 10.16 -22.16 3.78
CA TYR A 54 11.18 -22.13 4.81
C TYR A 54 10.74 -23.02 5.99
N GLY A 55 11.66 -23.82 6.52
CA GLY A 55 11.39 -24.76 7.61
C GLY A 55 10.67 -26.02 7.15
N THR A 56 9.89 -26.61 8.06
CA THR A 56 9.11 -27.84 7.81
C THR A 56 7.63 -27.51 7.90
N GLU A 57 6.82 -28.05 7.00
CA GLU A 57 5.36 -27.82 6.96
C GLU A 57 4.71 -28.07 8.34
N GLY A 58 3.86 -27.13 8.75
CA GLY A 58 3.14 -27.19 10.03
C GLY A 58 3.99 -26.96 11.27
N GLN A 59 5.32 -26.76 11.15
CA GLN A 59 6.21 -26.59 12.28
C GLN A 59 6.44 -25.11 12.62
N LEU A 60 6.84 -24.87 13.88
CA LEU A 60 7.18 -23.56 14.42
C LEU A 60 8.19 -22.84 13.50
N GLY A 61 7.85 -21.62 13.11
CA GLY A 61 8.69 -20.78 12.26
C GLY A 61 8.68 -21.13 10.77
N SER A 62 7.78 -22.00 10.31
CA SER A 62 7.59 -22.24 8.87
C SER A 62 6.80 -21.11 8.22
N TYR A 63 7.22 -20.73 7.01
CA TYR A 63 6.58 -19.69 6.18
C TYR A 63 6.95 -19.88 4.71
N TYR A 64 6.21 -19.25 3.79
CA TYR A 64 6.59 -19.22 2.37
C TYR A 64 7.29 -17.92 2.01
N TYR A 65 8.18 -17.98 1.03
CA TYR A 65 8.81 -16.79 0.46
C TYR A 65 9.05 -16.95 -1.04
N CYS A 66 9.21 -15.84 -1.73
CA CYS A 66 9.65 -15.80 -3.12
C CYS A 66 10.58 -14.62 -3.35
N ASP A 67 11.64 -14.82 -4.14
CA ASP A 67 12.57 -13.77 -4.54
C ASP A 67 12.12 -13.18 -5.89
N LEU A 68 11.70 -11.92 -5.87
CA LEU A 68 11.40 -11.12 -7.05
C LEU A 68 12.70 -10.49 -7.55
N ASN A 69 13.10 -10.84 -8.77
CA ASN A 69 14.29 -10.29 -9.39
C ASN A 69 14.03 -8.88 -9.92
N ASP A 70 14.44 -7.86 -9.17
CA ASP A 70 14.17 -6.45 -9.46
C ASP A 70 15.47 -5.73 -9.86
N GLN A 71 15.86 -5.87 -11.11
CA GLN A 71 17.10 -5.26 -11.64
C GLN A 71 17.08 -3.72 -11.63
N ASN A 72 15.89 -3.11 -11.48
CA ASN A 72 15.74 -1.66 -11.39
C ASN A 72 15.97 -1.13 -9.98
N LEU A 73 16.00 -2.01 -8.96
CA LEU A 73 16.36 -1.66 -7.60
C LEU A 73 17.88 -1.50 -7.46
N SER A 74 18.38 -0.33 -7.87
CA SER A 74 19.80 0.02 -7.81
C SER A 74 20.27 0.31 -6.38
N GLU A 75 21.60 0.32 -6.19
CA GLU A 75 22.23 0.76 -4.93
C GLU A 75 21.82 2.20 -4.56
N TRP A 76 21.73 3.10 -5.54
CA TRP A 76 21.26 4.46 -5.29
C TRP A 76 19.85 4.51 -4.71
N ILE A 77 18.91 3.73 -5.28
CA ILE A 77 17.53 3.66 -4.78
C ILE A 77 17.49 3.01 -3.40
N PHE A 78 18.30 1.98 -3.16
CA PHE A 78 18.40 1.34 -1.86
C PHE A 78 18.88 2.30 -0.77
N ASP A 79 19.87 3.14 -1.07
CA ASP A 79 20.47 4.07 -0.10
C ASP A 79 19.71 5.40 0.04
N ASN A 80 19.09 5.90 -1.04
CA ASN A 80 18.55 7.27 -1.11
C ASN A 80 17.10 7.35 -1.56
N GLY A 81 16.48 6.23 -1.92
CA GLY A 81 15.11 6.17 -2.42
C GLY A 81 14.12 5.64 -1.40
N SER A 82 12.91 5.38 -1.90
CA SER A 82 11.84 4.66 -1.21
C SER A 82 11.35 3.53 -2.11
N VAL A 83 11.05 2.39 -1.51
CA VAL A 83 10.50 1.21 -2.19
C VAL A 83 9.20 0.82 -1.49
N GLU A 84 8.11 0.82 -2.25
CA GLU A 84 6.80 0.36 -1.80
C GLU A 84 6.36 -0.83 -2.64
N VAL A 85 5.83 -1.86 -1.99
CA VAL A 85 5.34 -3.08 -2.65
C VAL A 85 3.86 -3.25 -2.36
N TYR A 86 3.11 -3.60 -3.39
CA TYR A 86 1.67 -3.78 -3.35
C TYR A 86 1.30 -5.18 -3.78
N LEU A 87 0.27 -5.76 -3.17
CA LEU A 87 -0.55 -6.74 -3.87
C LEU A 87 -1.26 -6.03 -5.02
N PHE A 88 -1.19 -6.64 -6.19
CA PHE A 88 -1.69 -6.07 -7.44
C PHE A 88 -2.64 -7.03 -8.11
N ASP A 89 -3.80 -6.52 -8.52
CA ASP A 89 -4.74 -7.26 -9.35
C ASP A 89 -5.25 -6.32 -10.44
N ASN A 90 -5.29 -6.83 -11.66
CA ASN A 90 -5.79 -6.14 -12.84
C ASN A 90 -6.65 -7.08 -13.70
N SER A 91 -7.25 -8.09 -13.07
CA SER A 91 -8.21 -8.99 -13.69
C SER A 91 -9.50 -8.26 -14.03
N GLU A 92 -10.24 -8.75 -15.03
CA GLU A 92 -11.53 -8.17 -15.40
C GLU A 92 -12.56 -8.22 -14.25
N GLU A 93 -12.46 -9.24 -13.38
CA GLU A 93 -13.40 -9.44 -12.25
C GLU A 93 -13.20 -8.41 -11.14
N ARG A 94 -11.95 -8.13 -10.77
CA ARG A 94 -11.63 -7.26 -9.64
C ARG A 94 -11.24 -5.83 -10.05
N GLY A 95 -10.91 -5.63 -11.32
CA GLY A 95 -10.44 -4.36 -11.86
C GLY A 95 -9.02 -4.04 -11.40
N TRP A 96 -8.60 -2.79 -11.64
CA TRP A 96 -7.27 -2.30 -11.30
C TRP A 96 -7.21 -1.90 -9.82
N ILE A 97 -6.80 -2.84 -8.96
CA ILE A 97 -6.70 -2.63 -7.52
C ILE A 97 -5.27 -2.86 -7.03
N GLN A 98 -4.88 -2.08 -6.03
CA GLN A 98 -3.60 -2.18 -5.37
C GLN A 98 -3.80 -2.07 -3.87
N GLN A 99 -3.09 -2.90 -3.12
CA GLN A 99 -3.09 -2.84 -1.66
C GLN A 99 -1.64 -2.88 -1.15
N PRO A 100 -1.20 -1.86 -0.40
CA PRO A 100 0.17 -1.82 0.10
C PRO A 100 0.45 -2.96 1.07
N LEU A 101 1.68 -3.45 1.07
CA LEU A 101 2.20 -4.39 2.05
C LEU A 101 2.78 -3.66 3.28
N PRO A 102 2.70 -4.24 4.50
CA PRO A 102 2.17 -5.57 4.80
C PRO A 102 0.64 -5.62 4.81
N VAL A 103 0.09 -6.82 4.63
CA VAL A 103 -1.36 -7.03 4.66
C VAL A 103 -1.75 -8.40 5.20
N THR A 104 -2.71 -8.39 6.13
CA THR A 104 -3.30 -9.61 6.70
C THR A 104 -4.62 -9.98 5.99
N ARG A 105 -4.83 -11.28 5.80
CA ARG A 105 -6.05 -11.91 5.26
C ARG A 105 -6.56 -12.95 6.23
N PHE A 106 -7.86 -12.95 6.49
CA PHE A 106 -8.53 -13.98 7.27
C PHE A 106 -9.01 -15.07 6.31
N LYS A 107 -8.56 -16.31 6.53
CA LYS A 107 -8.84 -17.46 5.67
C LYS A 107 -9.35 -18.64 6.50
N SER A 108 -9.89 -19.63 5.79
CA SER A 108 -10.22 -20.93 6.35
C SER A 108 -9.65 -22.04 5.47
N THR A 109 -9.30 -23.18 6.06
CA THR A 109 -9.10 -24.42 5.30
C THR A 109 -10.46 -24.98 4.85
N ASP A 110 -10.44 -25.99 3.96
CA ASP A 110 -11.65 -26.68 3.51
C ASP A 110 -12.38 -27.38 4.68
N GLU A 111 -11.64 -27.79 5.72
CA GLU A 111 -12.17 -28.37 6.96
C GLU A 111 -12.69 -27.32 7.95
N GLY A 112 -12.63 -26.02 7.60
CA GLY A 112 -13.15 -24.91 8.39
C GLY A 112 -12.21 -24.39 9.47
N PHE A 113 -10.94 -24.79 9.47
CA PHE A 113 -9.95 -24.22 10.40
C PHE A 113 -9.61 -22.79 9.99
N LEU A 114 -9.83 -21.83 10.88
CA LEU A 114 -9.58 -20.41 10.63
C LEU A 114 -8.12 -20.08 10.88
N TYR A 115 -7.51 -19.34 9.95
CA TYR A 115 -6.14 -18.84 10.10
C TYR A 115 -6.01 -17.44 9.49
N GLN A 116 -4.92 -16.78 9.84
CA GLN A 116 -4.50 -15.52 9.24
C GLN A 116 -3.30 -15.78 8.35
N GLU A 117 -3.32 -15.17 7.18
CA GLU A 117 -2.21 -15.14 6.23
C GLU A 117 -1.76 -13.69 6.10
N GLU A 118 -0.48 -13.43 6.32
CA GLU A 118 0.12 -12.10 6.19
C GLU A 118 1.15 -12.09 5.07
N TYR A 119 1.02 -11.12 4.17
CA TYR A 119 2.03 -10.82 3.17
C TYR A 119 2.87 -9.64 3.63
N ASP A 120 4.17 -9.77 3.60
CA ASP A 120 5.13 -8.70 3.85
C ASP A 120 6.32 -8.80 2.88
N PHE A 121 7.27 -7.87 2.98
CA PHE A 121 8.46 -7.89 2.15
C PHE A 121 9.67 -7.27 2.83
N ASP A 122 10.86 -7.69 2.39
CA ASP A 122 12.10 -6.93 2.52
C ASP A 122 12.77 -6.78 1.14
N TYR A 123 13.82 -5.96 1.07
CA TYR A 123 14.52 -5.76 -0.19
C TYR A 123 16.01 -5.48 0.01
N SER A 124 16.76 -5.74 -1.05
CA SER A 124 18.19 -5.49 -1.20
C SER A 124 18.47 -5.09 -2.65
N VAL A 125 19.67 -4.60 -2.97
CA VAL A 125 20.02 -4.25 -4.36
C VAL A 125 19.71 -5.42 -5.30
N GLY A 126 18.92 -5.15 -6.34
CA GLY A 126 18.53 -6.12 -7.37
C GLY A 126 17.41 -7.09 -6.99
N LYS A 127 16.83 -7.02 -5.78
CA LYS A 127 15.93 -8.06 -5.28
C LYS A 127 14.95 -7.57 -4.22
N ILE A 128 13.69 -7.96 -4.38
CA ILE A 128 12.65 -7.88 -3.35
C ILE A 128 12.32 -9.31 -2.93
N ARG A 129 12.28 -9.61 -1.63
CA ARG A 129 11.75 -10.87 -1.14
C ARG A 129 10.39 -10.62 -0.53
N VAL A 130 9.40 -11.35 -1.02
CA VAL A 130 8.05 -11.36 -0.44
C VAL A 130 7.89 -12.58 0.45
N TYR A 131 7.20 -12.42 1.57
CA TYR A 131 6.93 -13.48 2.52
C TYR A 131 5.43 -13.69 2.68
N VAL A 132 5.06 -14.92 3.04
CA VAL A 132 3.72 -15.29 3.47
C VAL A 132 3.82 -16.05 4.80
N THR A 133 3.36 -15.42 5.87
CA THR A 133 3.38 -15.98 7.23
C THR A 133 1.97 -16.33 7.71
N TYR A 134 1.88 -17.31 8.61
CA TYR A 134 0.62 -17.84 9.13
C TYR A 134 0.63 -17.84 10.66
N ASN A 135 -0.41 -17.30 11.29
CA ASN A 135 -0.50 -17.19 12.76
C ASN A 135 -0.44 -18.54 13.50
N ASP A 136 -0.85 -19.63 12.86
CA ASP A 136 -0.86 -21.00 13.41
C ASP A 136 0.09 -21.95 12.65
N PHE A 137 1.08 -21.41 11.91
CA PHE A 137 1.99 -22.17 11.05
C PHE A 137 1.25 -23.09 10.06
N ALA A 138 0.09 -22.64 9.57
CA ALA A 138 -0.78 -23.38 8.65
C ALA A 138 -0.19 -23.51 7.23
N THR A 139 1.11 -23.79 7.12
CA THR A 139 1.91 -23.84 5.89
C THR A 139 1.63 -25.05 5.00
N ALA A 140 0.75 -25.96 5.41
CA ALA A 140 0.11 -26.91 4.51
C ALA A 140 -0.76 -26.20 3.44
N ASN A 141 -1.21 -24.97 3.73
CA ASN A 141 -1.91 -24.12 2.78
C ASN A 141 -0.88 -23.30 1.99
N LYS A 142 -0.48 -23.80 0.83
CA LYS A 142 0.45 -23.09 -0.05
C LYS A 142 -0.21 -21.83 -0.64
N PRO A 143 0.50 -20.68 -0.75
CA PRO A 143 -0.06 -19.50 -1.40
C PRO A 143 -0.33 -19.75 -2.90
N SER A 144 -1.45 -19.23 -3.39
CA SER A 144 -1.81 -19.33 -4.80
C SER A 144 -0.96 -18.41 -5.68
N ALA A 145 -1.20 -18.47 -7.00
CA ALA A 145 -0.67 -17.45 -7.90
C ALA A 145 -1.16 -16.06 -7.46
N ILE A 146 -0.25 -15.09 -7.44
CA ILE A 146 -0.53 -13.71 -7.02
C ILE A 146 0.47 -12.76 -7.69
N SER A 147 0.01 -11.53 -7.96
CA SER A 147 0.84 -10.50 -8.56
C SER A 147 1.21 -9.42 -7.55
N PHE A 148 2.43 -8.92 -7.69
CA PHE A 148 2.99 -7.83 -6.92
C PHE A 148 3.36 -6.68 -7.84
N ARG A 149 3.26 -5.46 -7.32
CA ARG A 149 3.81 -4.27 -7.97
C ARG A 149 4.77 -3.59 -7.01
N SER A 150 5.96 -3.26 -7.49
CA SER A 150 6.90 -2.40 -6.77
C SER A 150 6.88 -0.99 -7.37
N VAL A 151 6.89 0.02 -6.51
CA VAL A 151 7.07 1.42 -6.87
C VAL A 151 8.33 1.89 -6.16
N LYS A 152 9.32 2.31 -6.94
CA LYS A 152 10.59 2.84 -6.46
C LYS A 152 10.64 4.31 -6.79
N GLN A 153 10.78 5.17 -5.80
CA GLN A 153 10.85 6.62 -5.97
C GLN A 153 12.17 7.14 -5.40
N TRP A 154 12.82 8.07 -6.09
CA TRP A 154 14.02 8.75 -5.60
C TRP A 154 14.09 10.17 -6.14
N TRP A 155 14.95 10.97 -5.51
CA TRP A 155 15.23 12.33 -5.97
C TRP A 155 16.57 12.37 -6.69
N LEU A 156 16.68 13.12 -7.80
CA LEU A 156 17.97 13.42 -8.42
C LEU A 156 18.57 14.56 -7.61
N ALA A 157 19.63 14.28 -6.84
CA ALA A 157 20.42 15.33 -6.25
C ALA A 157 21.27 15.99 -7.34
N ASP A 158 21.21 17.31 -7.44
CA ASP A 158 22.15 18.10 -8.25
C ASP A 158 23.59 17.71 -7.82
N ASN A 159 24.32 17.03 -8.70
CA ASN A 159 25.73 16.65 -8.47
C ASN A 159 26.66 17.87 -8.39
#